data_AF-A0A1A0H8I0-F1
#
_entry.id   AF-A0A1A0H8I0-F1
#
_cell.length_a   1.000
_cell.length_b   1.000
_cell.length_c   1.000
_cell.angle_alpha   90.00
_cell.angle_beta   90.00
_cell.angle_gamma   90.00
#
_symmetry.space_group_name_H-M   'P 1'
#
loop_
_entity.id
_entity.type
_entity.pdbx_description
1 polymer ?
#
loop_
_entity_poly.entity_id
_entity_poly.type
_entity_poly.pdbx_seq_one_letter_code
_entity_poly.pdbx_strand_id
1 'polypeptide(L)'
;MYLSYYKGLCRRVARLPLDHHSLEVARRTLKAQFTQSKSVPTYSVVDRKLYDRVISVLDDILIYEKYKDFDKLLNLVYRDLKPRPLWVEKFHHTRYGAFKKVWPQVHLMDEFGDSNRCKEYHDALAKMQPATEFLFLEAMQIPVNADLGSLSLLGRATSTDKVPQESELLKKLIVFHQFLKTHANALLDTQIHMLDVCYKPNRYGLPPSVAAMEAELKKKVNYAKHLLDSFKPIEKEDLLYLIEFTTSKREPLPEFNPNFFRYMLRKRAKEKNELSPAIQKYVRHKQLIPNERNLLHNYRQYVVRQFYVDEKGEYTISPMTNIYD
;
A
#
# COMPACT_ATOMS: atom_id res chain seq x y z
N MET A 1 -13.93 -24.44 16.16
CA MET A 1 -13.85 -22.96 16.21
C MET A 1 -14.01 -22.29 14.85
N TYR A 2 -13.30 -22.70 13.80
CA TYR A 2 -13.25 -21.95 12.52
C TYR A 2 -14.60 -21.74 11.80
N LEU A 3 -15.50 -22.73 11.86
CA LEU A 3 -16.80 -22.67 11.18
C LEU A 3 -17.76 -21.63 11.79
N SER A 4 -17.73 -21.40 13.10
CA SER A 4 -18.56 -20.37 13.75
C SER A 4 -18.05 -18.96 13.42
N TYR A 5 -16.73 -18.77 13.36
CA TYR A 5 -16.11 -17.49 12.97
C TYR A 5 -16.39 -17.14 11.50
N TYR A 6 -16.19 -18.09 10.58
CA TYR A 6 -16.53 -17.91 9.17
C TYR A 6 -18.01 -17.60 8.96
N LYS A 7 -18.91 -18.33 9.65
CA LYS A 7 -20.35 -18.03 9.64
C LYS A 7 -20.66 -16.63 10.18
N GLY A 8 -19.93 -16.18 11.20
CA GLY A 8 -20.03 -14.83 11.76
C GLY A 8 -19.68 -13.75 10.74
N LEU A 9 -18.57 -13.90 10.02
CA LEU A 9 -18.18 -13.00 8.94
C LEU A 9 -19.19 -13.01 7.79
N CYS A 10 -19.61 -14.18 7.33
CA CYS A 10 -20.60 -14.29 6.25
C CYS A 10 -21.91 -13.57 6.59
N ARG A 11 -22.35 -13.66 7.85
CA ARG A 11 -23.54 -12.94 8.35
C ARG A 11 -23.34 -11.42 8.34
N ARG A 12 -22.15 -10.92 8.70
CA ARG A 12 -21.82 -9.49 8.62
C ARG A 12 -21.80 -9.02 7.16
N VAL A 13 -21.11 -9.77 6.28
CA VAL A 13 -21.05 -9.45 4.85
C VAL A 13 -22.45 -9.37 4.26
N ALA A 14 -23.33 -10.34 4.55
CA ALA A 14 -24.72 -10.34 4.08
C ALA A 14 -25.56 -9.14 4.55
N ARG A 15 -25.07 -8.33 5.51
CA ARG A 15 -25.75 -7.13 6.03
C ARG A 15 -25.11 -5.84 5.54
N LEU A 16 -24.06 -5.89 4.72
CA LEU A 16 -23.38 -4.69 4.27
C LEU A 16 -24.20 -3.89 3.25
N PRO A 17 -24.02 -2.56 3.22
CA PRO A 17 -24.61 -1.66 2.23
C PRO A 17 -23.89 -1.73 0.87
N LEU A 18 -23.81 -2.94 0.31
CA LEU A 18 -23.18 -3.23 -0.98
C LEU A 18 -24.23 -3.74 -1.97
N ASP A 19 -23.91 -3.69 -3.26
CA ASP A 19 -24.69 -4.34 -4.30
C ASP A 19 -24.51 -5.86 -4.26
N HIS A 20 -25.37 -6.58 -4.98
CA HIS A 20 -25.36 -8.04 -4.99
C HIS A 20 -24.04 -8.63 -5.52
N HIS A 21 -23.43 -8.02 -6.53
CA HIS A 21 -22.18 -8.51 -7.10
C HIS A 21 -21.00 -8.29 -6.15
N SER A 22 -20.85 -7.09 -5.57
CA SER A 22 -19.83 -6.81 -4.54
C SER A 22 -19.94 -7.76 -3.35
N LEU A 23 -21.15 -8.11 -2.94
CA LEU A 23 -21.38 -9.09 -1.88
C LEU A 23 -20.94 -10.50 -2.27
N GLU A 24 -21.20 -10.91 -3.51
CA GLU A 24 -20.72 -12.19 -4.01
C GLU A 24 -19.19 -12.23 -4.09
N VAL A 25 -18.57 -11.19 -4.62
CA VAL A 25 -17.10 -11.05 -4.66
C VAL A 25 -16.53 -11.16 -3.24
N ALA A 26 -17.07 -10.40 -2.28
CA ALA A 26 -16.64 -10.45 -0.89
C ALA A 26 -16.79 -11.86 -0.26
N ARG A 27 -17.87 -12.57 -0.57
CA ARG A 27 -18.07 -13.95 -0.09
C ARG A 27 -17.09 -14.93 -0.72
N ARG A 28 -16.85 -14.82 -2.03
CA ARG A 28 -15.93 -15.67 -2.77
C ARG A 28 -14.49 -15.47 -2.30
N THR A 29 -14.06 -14.22 -2.14
CA THR A 29 -12.70 -13.88 -1.65
C THR A 29 -12.50 -14.35 -0.21
N LEU A 30 -13.47 -14.12 0.68
CA LEU A 30 -13.41 -14.67 2.04
C LEU A 30 -13.33 -16.20 2.02
N LYS A 31 -14.18 -16.88 1.25
CA LYS A 31 -14.14 -18.34 1.13
C LYS A 31 -12.75 -18.81 0.66
N ALA A 32 -12.19 -18.18 -0.38
CA ALA A 32 -10.87 -18.50 -0.90
C ALA A 32 -9.78 -18.42 0.18
N GLN A 33 -9.76 -17.34 0.96
CA GLN A 33 -8.81 -17.13 2.06
C GLN A 33 -8.90 -18.23 3.13
N PHE A 34 -10.12 -18.63 3.53
CA PHE A 34 -10.32 -19.72 4.49
C PHE A 34 -10.03 -21.12 3.92
N THR A 35 -10.04 -21.30 2.59
CA THR A 35 -9.74 -22.59 1.94
C THR A 35 -8.26 -22.77 1.56
N GLN A 36 -7.57 -21.69 1.19
CA GLN A 36 -6.18 -21.73 0.72
C GLN A 36 -5.16 -21.76 1.87
N SER A 37 -5.56 -21.34 3.07
CA SER A 37 -4.72 -21.39 4.25
C SER A 37 -4.48 -22.87 4.64
N LYS A 38 -3.34 -23.43 4.22
CA LYS A 38 -2.92 -24.82 4.51
C LYS A 38 -3.05 -25.10 6.01
N SER A 39 -3.71 -26.20 6.37
CA SER A 39 -3.85 -26.63 7.76
C SER A 39 -2.50 -26.97 8.36
N VAL A 40 -1.89 -26.04 9.10
CA VAL A 40 -0.77 -26.36 9.99
C VAL A 40 -1.38 -26.74 11.35
N PRO A 41 -1.07 -27.91 11.93
CA PRO A 41 -1.81 -28.46 13.08
C PRO A 41 -1.73 -27.64 14.37
N THR A 42 -0.80 -26.70 14.48
CA THR A 42 -0.37 -26.13 15.76
C THR A 42 -0.52 -24.62 15.90
N TYR A 43 -0.88 -23.89 14.84
CA TYR A 43 -1.09 -22.43 14.90
C TYR A 43 -2.42 -22.06 14.27
N SER A 44 -3.09 -21.04 14.80
CA SER A 44 -4.29 -20.45 14.20
C SER A 44 -3.99 -20.04 12.75
N VAL A 45 -4.42 -20.85 11.80
CA VAL A 45 -4.10 -20.78 10.37
C VAL A 45 -4.67 -19.54 9.66
N VAL A 46 -5.50 -18.76 10.34
CA VAL A 46 -6.00 -17.46 9.87
C VAL A 46 -5.05 -16.38 10.38
N ASP A 47 -4.51 -15.56 9.47
CA ASP A 47 -3.79 -14.34 9.81
C ASP A 47 -4.65 -13.46 10.73
N ARG A 48 -4.45 -13.57 12.04
CA ARG A 48 -5.27 -12.91 13.06
C ARG A 48 -5.35 -11.40 12.82
N LYS A 49 -4.25 -10.81 12.36
CA LYS A 49 -4.18 -9.38 12.01
C LYS A 49 -5.09 -9.00 10.85
N LEU A 50 -5.12 -9.82 9.79
CA LEU A 50 -6.03 -9.59 8.65
C LEU A 50 -7.48 -9.77 9.08
N TYR A 51 -7.76 -10.78 9.88
CA TYR A 51 -9.09 -11.04 10.41
C TYR A 51 -9.61 -9.90 11.32
N ASP A 52 -8.80 -9.45 12.27
CA ASP A 52 -9.14 -8.35 13.17
C ASP A 52 -9.38 -7.06 12.37
N ARG A 53 -8.57 -6.82 11.31
CA ARG A 53 -8.79 -5.72 10.36
C ARG A 53 -10.12 -5.87 9.61
N VAL A 54 -10.43 -7.05 9.08
CA VAL A 54 -11.69 -7.30 8.36
C VAL A 54 -12.88 -7.04 9.26
N ILE A 55 -12.86 -7.58 10.49
CA ILE A 55 -13.92 -7.32 11.47
C ILE A 55 -14.03 -5.84 11.78
N SER A 56 -12.91 -5.17 12.03
CA SER A 56 -12.91 -3.73 12.34
C SER A 56 -13.61 -2.94 11.25
N VAL A 57 -13.31 -3.19 9.97
CA VAL A 57 -13.93 -2.47 8.84
C VAL A 57 -15.43 -2.78 8.74
N LEU A 58 -15.82 -4.05 8.94
CA LEU A 58 -17.24 -4.44 8.91
C LEU A 58 -18.02 -3.81 10.08
N ASP A 59 -17.45 -3.82 11.28
CA ASP A 59 -18.05 -3.29 12.48
C ASP A 59 -18.06 -1.75 12.48
N ASP A 60 -17.08 -1.08 11.86
CA ASP A 60 -17.09 0.37 11.62
C ASP A 60 -18.34 0.82 10.86
N ILE A 61 -18.82 0.02 9.91
CA ILE A 61 -20.01 0.33 9.12
C ILE A 61 -21.29 -0.16 9.78
N LEU A 62 -21.31 -1.40 10.27
CA LEU A 62 -22.52 -2.02 10.81
C LEU A 62 -22.82 -1.61 12.26
N ILE A 63 -21.80 -1.46 13.10
CA ILE A 63 -21.92 -1.17 14.53
C ILE A 63 -21.71 0.32 14.79
N TYR A 64 -20.58 0.89 14.35
CA TYR A 64 -20.23 2.27 14.64
C TYR A 64 -20.81 3.30 13.66
N GLU A 65 -21.47 2.84 12.58
CA GLU A 65 -22.17 3.68 11.58
C GLU A 65 -21.26 4.78 10.96
N LYS A 66 -19.98 4.48 10.78
CA LYS A 66 -18.99 5.35 10.14
C LYS A 66 -19.07 5.25 8.62
N TYR A 67 -20.17 5.73 8.04
CA TYR A 67 -20.38 5.65 6.58
C TYR A 67 -19.39 6.48 5.74
N LYS A 68 -18.62 7.38 6.36
CA LYS A 68 -17.51 8.08 5.69
C LYS A 68 -16.38 7.13 5.27
N ASP A 69 -16.24 5.99 5.95
CA ASP A 69 -15.22 4.98 5.67
C ASP A 69 -15.67 3.96 4.60
N PHE A 70 -16.64 4.31 3.76
CA PHE A 70 -17.17 3.43 2.72
C PHE A 70 -16.09 2.96 1.74
N ASP A 71 -15.15 3.84 1.40
CA ASP A 71 -14.02 3.52 0.54
C ASP A 71 -13.14 2.40 1.14
N LYS A 72 -13.01 2.34 2.47
CA LYS A 72 -12.27 1.26 3.14
C LYS A 72 -12.97 -0.09 2.99
N LEU A 73 -14.29 -0.11 2.92
CA LEU A 73 -15.05 -1.33 2.66
C LEU A 73 -14.85 -1.82 1.23
N LEU A 74 -14.94 -0.94 0.24
CA LEU A 74 -14.70 -1.29 -1.16
C LEU A 74 -13.24 -1.72 -1.38
N ASN A 75 -12.29 -1.02 -0.77
CA ASN A 75 -10.87 -1.42 -0.75
C ASN A 75 -10.70 -2.83 -0.17
N LEU A 76 -11.44 -3.16 0.89
CA LEU A 76 -11.38 -4.49 1.49
C LEU A 76 -11.87 -5.57 0.52
N VAL A 77 -12.98 -5.33 -0.17
CA VAL A 77 -13.58 -6.28 -1.11
C VAL A 77 -12.70 -6.48 -2.35
N TYR A 78 -12.22 -5.39 -2.94
CA TYR A 78 -11.60 -5.40 -4.27
C TYR A 78 -10.08 -5.38 -4.27
N ARG A 79 -9.42 -4.94 -3.19
CA ARG A 79 -7.95 -4.78 -3.14
C ARG A 79 -7.29 -5.63 -2.07
N ASP A 80 -7.70 -5.50 -0.81
CA ASP A 80 -6.94 -6.05 0.32
C ASP A 80 -6.99 -7.58 0.43
N LEU A 81 -8.08 -8.20 -0.06
CA LEU A 81 -8.24 -9.65 -0.05
C LEU A 81 -7.61 -10.34 -1.26
N LYS A 82 -7.14 -9.57 -2.26
CA LYS A 82 -6.48 -10.10 -3.45
C LYS A 82 -4.96 -10.26 -3.22
N PRO A 83 -4.33 -11.28 -3.83
CA PRO A 83 -2.89 -11.48 -3.73
C PRO A 83 -2.14 -10.27 -4.33
N ARG A 84 -1.05 -9.88 -3.70
CA ARG A 84 -0.22 -8.77 -4.20
C ARG A 84 0.58 -9.23 -5.42
N PRO A 85 0.94 -8.31 -6.33
CA PRO A 85 1.87 -8.63 -7.40
C PRO A 85 3.21 -9.12 -6.81
N LEU A 86 3.77 -10.19 -7.39
CA LEU A 86 5.00 -10.82 -6.89
C LEU A 86 6.18 -9.84 -6.72
N TRP A 87 6.28 -8.83 -7.58
CA TRP A 87 7.35 -7.83 -7.49
C TRP A 87 7.18 -6.90 -6.29
N VAL A 88 5.93 -6.58 -5.89
CA VAL A 88 5.62 -5.78 -4.71
C VAL A 88 6.02 -6.57 -3.46
N GLU A 89 5.70 -7.86 -3.41
CA GLU A 89 6.10 -8.72 -2.31
C GLU A 89 7.63 -8.79 -2.21
N LYS A 90 8.34 -9.02 -3.32
CA LYS A 90 9.81 -8.99 -3.35
C LYS A 90 10.35 -7.66 -2.82
N PHE A 91 9.78 -6.53 -3.24
CA PHE A 91 10.18 -5.21 -2.75
C PHE A 91 9.97 -5.04 -1.23
N HIS A 92 8.85 -5.53 -0.68
CA HIS A 92 8.61 -5.49 0.76
C HIS A 92 9.64 -6.31 1.55
N HIS A 93 9.99 -7.50 1.06
CA HIS A 93 10.94 -8.40 1.71
C HIS A 93 12.40 -7.95 1.56
N THR A 94 12.73 -7.19 0.51
CA THR A 94 14.07 -6.61 0.35
C THR A 94 14.37 -5.58 1.45
N ARG A 95 15.56 -5.72 2.05
CA ARG A 95 16.08 -4.79 3.06
C ARG A 95 16.56 -3.51 2.39
N TYR A 96 16.44 -2.38 3.09
CA TYR A 96 16.85 -1.07 2.55
C TYR A 96 18.31 -1.04 2.08
N GLY A 97 19.21 -1.77 2.73
CA GLY A 97 20.63 -1.82 2.38
C GLY A 97 20.91 -2.37 0.98
N ALA A 98 20.03 -3.22 0.44
CA ALA A 98 20.16 -3.74 -0.93
C ALA A 98 19.95 -2.63 -1.98
N PHE A 99 19.15 -1.60 -1.64
CA PHE A 99 18.90 -0.47 -2.53
C PHE A 99 19.98 0.62 -2.46
N LYS A 100 20.95 0.55 -1.53
CA LYS A 100 21.97 1.59 -1.33
C LYS A 100 22.75 1.91 -2.61
N LYS A 101 23.04 0.91 -3.45
CA LYS A 101 23.80 1.05 -4.70
C LYS A 101 22.96 1.50 -5.90
N VAL A 102 21.64 1.41 -5.81
CA VAL A 102 20.72 1.52 -6.95
C VAL A 102 19.76 2.69 -6.81
N TRP A 103 19.50 3.15 -5.58
CA TRP A 103 18.58 4.24 -5.33
C TRP A 103 19.16 5.58 -5.82
N PRO A 104 18.36 6.43 -6.50
CA PRO A 104 18.83 7.73 -6.96
C PRO A 104 19.15 8.64 -5.76
N GLN A 105 20.41 9.06 -5.69
CA GLN A 105 20.96 9.93 -4.65
C GLN A 105 21.40 11.23 -5.31
N VAL A 106 20.91 12.34 -4.80
CA VAL A 106 21.24 13.69 -5.28
C VAL A 106 21.88 14.45 -4.13
N HIS A 107 23.12 14.89 -4.31
CA HIS A 107 23.76 15.81 -3.38
C HIS A 107 23.48 17.24 -3.84
N LEU A 108 22.85 18.05 -2.99
CA LEU A 108 22.46 19.42 -3.40
C LEU A 108 23.66 20.32 -3.74
N MET A 109 24.86 19.97 -3.27
CA MET A 109 26.09 20.67 -3.67
C MET A 109 26.39 20.52 -5.16
N ASP A 110 25.99 19.40 -5.79
CA ASP A 110 26.21 19.19 -7.22
C ASP A 110 25.28 20.05 -8.09
N GLU A 111 24.12 20.47 -7.55
CA GLU A 111 23.15 21.30 -8.27
C GLU A 111 23.37 22.82 -8.07
N PHE A 112 23.93 23.23 -6.92
CA PHE A 112 23.99 24.65 -6.52
C PHE A 112 25.41 25.15 -6.17
N GLY A 113 26.42 24.28 -6.18
CA GLY A 113 27.79 24.60 -5.74
C GLY A 113 28.73 25.06 -6.85
N ASP A 114 29.73 25.86 -6.47
CA ASP A 114 30.88 26.18 -7.33
C ASP A 114 31.79 24.96 -7.52
N SER A 115 32.39 24.81 -8.70
CA SER A 115 33.20 23.63 -9.07
C SER A 115 34.32 23.27 -8.09
N ASN A 116 34.88 24.26 -7.38
CA ASN A 116 35.95 24.04 -6.40
C ASN A 116 35.41 23.48 -5.08
N ARG A 117 34.24 23.95 -4.63
CA ARG A 117 33.59 23.47 -3.39
C ARG A 117 33.01 22.08 -3.56
N CYS A 118 32.61 21.71 -4.78
CA CYS A 118 32.16 20.35 -5.08
C CYS A 118 33.31 19.33 -4.93
N LYS A 119 34.55 19.68 -5.32
CA LYS A 119 35.71 18.81 -5.13
C LYS A 119 36.01 18.57 -3.66
N GLU A 120 36.07 19.63 -2.86
CA GLU A 120 36.28 19.54 -1.40
C GLU A 120 35.18 18.71 -0.71
N TYR A 121 33.93 18.84 -1.17
CA TYR A 121 32.80 18.06 -0.68
C TYR A 121 32.95 16.56 -0.99
N HIS A 122 33.31 16.21 -2.22
CA HIS A 122 33.51 14.81 -2.64
C HIS A 122 34.73 14.19 -1.98
N ASP A 123 35.82 14.95 -1.79
CA ASP A 123 37.00 14.50 -1.06
C ASP A 123 36.68 14.20 0.43
N ALA A 124 35.83 15.02 1.05
CA ALA A 124 35.34 14.78 2.40
C ALA A 124 34.39 13.57 2.47
N LEU A 125 33.56 13.36 1.45
CA LEU A 125 32.64 12.23 1.35
C LEU A 125 33.41 10.91 1.17
N ALA A 126 34.45 10.89 0.34
CA ALA A 126 35.33 9.75 0.15
C ALA A 126 36.03 9.31 1.46
N LYS A 127 36.41 10.27 2.31
CA LYS A 127 36.97 9.99 3.64
C LYS A 127 35.95 9.44 4.65
N MET A 128 34.66 9.71 4.47
CA MET A 128 33.60 9.25 5.37
C MET A 128 33.01 7.89 4.98
N GLN A 129 33.13 7.48 3.71
CA GLN A 129 32.76 6.13 3.33
C GLN A 129 33.77 5.14 3.95
N PRO A 130 33.32 4.03 4.56
CA PRO A 130 34.25 3.02 5.03
C PRO A 130 35.06 2.55 3.83
N ALA A 131 36.38 2.73 3.89
CA ALA A 131 37.30 2.13 2.92
C ALA A 131 36.88 0.68 2.78
N THR A 132 36.52 0.28 1.56
CA THR A 132 36.00 -1.07 1.29
C THR A 132 37.09 -2.13 1.45
N GLU A 133 38.29 -1.70 1.84
CA GLU A 133 39.52 -2.45 1.94
C GLU A 133 40.13 -2.19 3.33
N PHE A 134 39.47 -2.64 4.40
CA PHE A 134 40.26 -3.02 5.57
C PHE A 134 40.93 -4.36 5.24
N LEU A 135 42.05 -4.29 4.53
CA LEU A 135 42.94 -5.43 4.34
C LEU A 135 43.62 -5.67 5.68
N PHE A 136 43.06 -6.59 6.48
CA PHE A 136 43.64 -7.00 7.77
C PHE A 136 45.13 -7.36 7.65
N LEU A 137 45.55 -7.88 6.49
CA LEU A 137 46.94 -8.21 6.18
C LEU A 137 47.86 -6.98 6.09
N GLU A 138 47.41 -5.88 5.50
CA GLU A 138 48.16 -4.61 5.49
C GLU A 138 48.20 -3.98 6.88
N ALA A 139 47.07 -3.99 7.59
CA ALA A 139 46.99 -3.44 8.95
C ALA A 139 47.88 -4.17 9.96
N MET A 140 48.14 -5.46 9.74
CA MET A 140 48.97 -6.31 10.61
C MET A 140 50.41 -6.47 10.11
N GLN A 141 50.79 -5.83 8.99
CA GLN A 141 52.12 -5.94 8.37
C GLN A 141 52.59 -7.39 8.16
N ILE A 142 51.67 -8.31 7.86
CA ILE A 142 52.03 -9.71 7.63
C ILE A 142 52.56 -9.80 6.19
N PRO A 143 53.81 -10.26 5.97
CA PRO A 143 54.36 -10.38 4.64
C PRO A 143 53.53 -11.40 3.85
N VAL A 144 52.94 -10.94 2.74
CA VAL A 144 52.17 -11.78 1.81
C VAL A 144 53.18 -12.63 1.04
N ASN A 145 53.63 -13.73 1.64
CA ASN A 145 54.40 -14.73 0.93
C ASN A 145 53.50 -15.42 -0.10
N ALA A 146 53.98 -15.53 -1.34
CA ALA A 146 53.25 -16.03 -2.51
C ALA A 146 52.71 -17.48 -2.39
N ASP A 147 53.04 -18.20 -1.31
CA ASP A 147 52.63 -19.58 -1.05
C ASP A 147 51.36 -19.73 -0.21
N LEU A 148 50.79 -18.63 0.29
CA LEU A 148 49.43 -18.63 0.83
C LEU A 148 48.47 -18.63 -0.36
N GLY A 149 48.18 -19.83 -0.86
CA GLY A 149 47.19 -20.05 -1.91
C GLY A 149 45.95 -19.19 -1.65
N SER A 150 45.57 -18.41 -2.66
CA SER A 150 44.40 -17.53 -2.61
C SER A 150 43.22 -18.32 -2.05
N LEU A 151 42.83 -18.01 -0.81
CA LEU A 151 41.60 -18.55 -0.24
C LEU A 151 40.48 -18.01 -1.13
N SER A 152 39.99 -18.85 -2.03
CA SER A 152 38.81 -18.53 -2.82
C SER A 152 37.72 -18.13 -1.84
N LEU A 153 37.28 -16.87 -1.94
CA LEU A 153 36.11 -16.38 -1.23
C LEU A 153 35.03 -17.46 -1.32
N LEU A 154 34.54 -17.94 -0.17
CA LEU A 154 33.38 -18.82 -0.10
C LEU A 154 32.26 -18.13 -0.88
N GLY A 155 32.10 -18.55 -2.14
CA GLY A 155 31.31 -17.86 -3.13
C GLY A 155 29.87 -17.86 -2.68
N ARG A 156 29.44 -16.78 -2.04
CA ARG A 156 28.03 -16.45 -2.03
C ARG A 156 27.73 -16.07 -3.46
N ALA A 157 27.33 -17.04 -4.27
CA ALA A 157 27.09 -16.95 -5.71
C ALA A 157 26.63 -15.55 -6.14
N THR A 158 27.59 -14.66 -6.40
CA THR A 158 27.36 -13.44 -7.16
C THR A 158 27.34 -13.94 -8.58
N SER A 159 26.16 -14.41 -8.99
CA SER A 159 25.85 -14.67 -10.37
C SER A 159 26.26 -13.45 -11.19
N THR A 160 27.32 -13.66 -11.96
CA THR A 160 27.63 -13.04 -13.24
C THR A 160 26.44 -12.35 -13.93
N ASP A 161 26.64 -11.11 -14.35
CA ASP A 161 26.00 -10.40 -15.47
C ASP A 161 24.47 -10.41 -15.61
N LYS A 162 23.72 -10.56 -14.52
CA LYS A 162 22.31 -10.18 -14.50
C LYS A 162 22.18 -8.85 -13.78
N VAL A 163 21.61 -7.86 -14.48
CA VAL A 163 21.13 -6.59 -13.92
C VAL A 163 20.58 -6.86 -12.51
N PRO A 164 21.08 -6.19 -11.45
CA PRO A 164 20.71 -6.53 -10.08
C PRO A 164 19.18 -6.50 -9.97
N GLN A 165 18.58 -7.55 -9.41
CA GLN A 165 17.11 -7.69 -9.29
C GLN A 165 16.49 -6.44 -8.63
N GLU A 166 17.26 -5.78 -7.77
CA GLU A 166 16.92 -4.53 -7.09
C GLU A 166 16.74 -3.35 -8.06
N SER A 167 17.51 -3.30 -9.16
CA SER A 167 17.38 -2.26 -10.18
C SER A 167 16.16 -2.44 -11.08
N GLU A 168 15.75 -3.68 -11.35
CA GLU A 168 14.48 -3.95 -12.01
C GLU A 168 13.29 -3.57 -11.11
N LEU A 169 13.38 -3.87 -9.81
CA LEU A 169 12.38 -3.45 -8.82
C LEU A 169 12.29 -1.92 -8.74
N LEU A 170 13.44 -1.23 -8.74
CA LEU A 170 13.49 0.23 -8.73
C LEU A 170 12.91 0.83 -10.02
N LYS A 171 13.20 0.26 -11.18
CA LYS A 171 12.58 0.70 -12.46
C LYS A 171 11.06 0.61 -12.42
N LYS A 172 10.50 -0.52 -11.94
CA LYS A 172 9.05 -0.67 -11.78
C LYS A 172 8.46 0.34 -10.80
N LEU A 173 9.19 0.60 -9.71
CA LEU A 173 8.80 1.59 -8.71
C LEU A 173 8.85 3.03 -9.27
N ILE A 174 9.83 3.36 -10.11
CA ILE A 174 9.91 4.66 -10.80
C ILE A 174 8.70 4.84 -11.72
N VAL A 175 8.38 3.84 -12.54
CA VAL A 175 7.20 3.88 -13.44
C VAL A 175 5.92 4.11 -12.62
N PHE A 176 5.76 3.38 -11.51
CA PHE A 176 4.63 3.55 -10.61
C PHE A 176 4.59 4.94 -9.97
N HIS A 177 5.72 5.47 -9.50
CA HIS A 177 5.81 6.80 -8.89
C HIS A 177 5.52 7.92 -9.89
N GLN A 178 6.04 7.80 -11.12
CA GLN A 178 5.74 8.71 -12.21
C GLN A 178 4.25 8.71 -12.51
N PHE A 179 3.62 7.52 -12.61
CA PHE A 179 2.18 7.41 -12.81
C PHE A 179 1.39 8.13 -11.71
N LEU A 180 1.73 7.91 -10.44
CA LEU A 180 1.07 8.58 -9.32
C LEU A 180 1.28 10.10 -9.36
N LYS A 181 2.47 10.56 -9.73
CA LYS A 181 2.78 12.00 -9.87
C LYS A 181 1.96 12.65 -10.98
N THR A 182 1.91 12.03 -12.16
CA THR A 182 1.15 12.54 -13.32
C THR A 182 -0.33 12.71 -12.98
N HIS A 183 -0.85 11.83 -12.13
CA HIS A 183 -2.26 11.82 -11.79
C HIS A 183 -2.55 12.12 -10.32
N ALA A 184 -1.66 12.87 -9.66
CA ALA A 184 -1.80 13.20 -8.24
C ALA A 184 -3.14 13.89 -7.98
N ASN A 185 -3.58 14.79 -8.85
CA ASN A 185 -4.84 15.54 -8.69
C ASN A 185 -6.09 14.64 -8.64
N ALA A 186 -6.06 13.48 -9.30
CA ALA A 186 -7.21 12.56 -9.35
C ALA A 186 -7.17 11.51 -8.22
N LEU A 187 -5.97 11.07 -7.82
CA LEU A 187 -5.77 9.97 -6.87
C LEU A 187 -5.49 10.44 -5.44
N LEU A 188 -5.03 11.67 -5.25
CA LEU A 188 -4.47 12.17 -4.00
C LEU A 188 -4.95 13.59 -3.69
N ASP A 189 -5.28 13.82 -2.42
CA ASP A 189 -5.46 15.17 -1.88
C ASP A 189 -4.13 15.80 -1.40
N THR A 190 -2.99 15.07 -1.51
CA THR A 190 -1.68 15.48 -0.98
C THR A 190 -0.55 15.38 -2.01
N GLN A 191 0.43 16.27 -1.92
CA GLN A 191 1.59 16.29 -2.82
C GLN A 191 2.50 15.07 -2.59
N ILE A 192 2.83 14.37 -3.68
CA ILE A 192 3.77 13.24 -3.64
C ILE A 192 5.20 13.75 -3.51
N HIS A 193 5.93 13.25 -2.54
CA HIS A 193 7.34 13.59 -2.36
C HIS A 193 8.21 13.01 -3.49
N MET A 194 9.29 13.72 -3.81
CA MET A 194 10.31 13.22 -4.75
C MET A 194 10.88 11.89 -4.28
N LEU A 195 11.13 11.00 -5.24
CA LEU A 195 11.66 9.66 -4.99
C LEU A 195 13.14 9.69 -4.61
N ASP A 196 13.83 10.70 -5.11
CA ASP A 196 15.26 10.92 -4.92
C ASP A 196 15.56 11.25 -3.45
N VAL A 197 16.69 10.74 -2.98
CA VAL A 197 17.25 11.09 -1.68
C VAL A 197 18.10 12.33 -1.89
N CYS A 198 17.62 13.48 -1.42
CA CYS A 198 18.34 14.75 -1.51
C CYS A 198 19.16 14.98 -0.24
N TYR A 199 20.47 14.85 -0.34
CA TYR A 199 21.38 15.10 0.77
C TYR A 199 21.69 16.58 0.87
N LYS A 200 21.27 17.20 1.98
CA LYS A 200 21.58 18.60 2.27
C LYS A 200 22.97 18.71 2.89
N PRO A 201 23.82 19.64 2.43
CA PRO A 201 25.08 19.92 3.11
C PRO A 201 24.82 20.52 4.49
N ASN A 202 25.75 20.30 5.41
CA ASN A 202 25.73 20.96 6.72
C ASN A 202 26.01 22.47 6.57
N ARG A 203 25.83 23.24 7.65
CA ARG A 203 26.10 24.70 7.69
C ARG A 203 27.50 25.09 7.20
N TYR A 204 28.46 24.15 7.25
CA TYR A 204 29.85 24.32 6.82
C TYR A 204 30.10 23.84 5.38
N GLY A 205 29.08 23.49 4.61
CA GLY A 205 29.24 22.96 3.26
C GLY A 205 29.78 21.53 3.18
N LEU A 206 29.82 20.79 4.30
CA LEU A 206 30.30 19.41 4.38
C LEU A 206 29.16 18.40 4.17
N PRO A 207 29.48 17.17 3.71
CA PRO A 207 28.48 16.11 3.56
C PRO A 207 27.82 15.77 4.91
N PRO A 208 26.53 15.38 4.91
CA PRO A 208 25.88 14.85 6.10
C PRO A 208 26.56 13.55 6.54
N SER A 209 26.47 13.23 7.83
CA SER A 209 27.06 12.02 8.38
C SER A 209 26.50 10.75 7.72
N VAL A 210 27.28 9.67 7.66
CA VAL A 210 26.84 8.38 7.09
C VAL A 210 25.54 7.89 7.73
N ALA A 211 25.41 8.04 9.06
CA ALA A 211 24.20 7.69 9.78
C ALA A 211 22.98 8.53 9.34
N ALA A 212 23.17 9.84 9.09
CA ALA A 212 22.10 10.69 8.57
C ALA A 212 21.72 10.29 7.14
N MET A 213 22.70 10.01 6.29
CA MET A 213 22.46 9.55 4.91
C MET A 213 21.67 8.23 4.85
N GLU A 214 22.00 7.28 5.73
CA GLU A 214 21.30 6.00 5.83
C GLU A 214 19.90 6.15 6.42
N ALA A 215 19.70 7.05 7.38
CA ALA A 215 18.39 7.34 7.93
C ALA A 215 17.45 7.95 6.88
N GLU A 216 17.94 8.84 6.02
CA GLU A 216 17.18 9.43 4.92
C GLU A 216 16.81 8.39 3.86
N LEU A 217 17.76 7.54 3.45
CA LEU A 217 17.48 6.44 2.52
C LEU A 217 16.44 5.47 3.09
N LYS A 218 16.56 5.10 4.36
CA LYS A 218 15.57 4.26 5.06
C LYS A 218 14.18 4.92 5.07
N LYS A 219 14.10 6.23 5.34
CA LYS A 219 12.84 6.99 5.31
C LYS A 219 12.21 6.95 3.91
N LYS A 220 12.98 7.15 2.84
CA LYS A 220 12.49 7.12 1.46
C LYS A 220 12.04 5.73 1.02
N VAL A 221 12.79 4.68 1.34
CA VAL A 221 12.38 3.30 1.05
C VAL A 221 11.10 2.94 1.80
N ASN A 222 10.97 3.33 3.07
CA ASN A 222 9.75 3.10 3.85
C ASN A 222 8.56 3.90 3.30
N TYR A 223 8.79 5.13 2.85
CA TYR A 223 7.77 5.93 2.17
C TYR A 223 7.31 5.24 0.88
N ALA A 224 8.23 4.71 0.08
CA ALA A 224 7.90 3.96 -1.12
C ALA A 224 7.10 2.68 -0.81
N LYS A 225 7.46 1.94 0.26
CA LYS A 225 6.64 0.81 0.75
C LYS A 225 5.24 1.25 1.18
N HIS A 226 5.13 2.39 1.87
CA HIS A 226 3.85 2.97 2.26
C HIS A 226 2.99 3.35 1.05
N LEU A 227 3.59 3.90 -0.02
CA LEU A 227 2.90 4.19 -1.27
C LEU A 227 2.32 2.92 -1.90
N LEU A 228 3.10 1.83 -1.97
CA LEU A 228 2.64 0.55 -2.50
C LEU A 228 1.52 -0.08 -1.64
N ASP A 229 1.56 0.13 -0.32
CA ASP A 229 0.50 -0.34 0.58
C ASP A 229 -0.79 0.47 0.43
N SER A 230 -0.67 1.78 0.18
CA SER A 230 -1.81 2.71 0.11
C SER A 230 -2.49 2.70 -1.25
N PHE A 231 -1.72 2.60 -2.34
CA PHE A 231 -2.19 2.69 -3.72
C PHE A 231 -2.09 1.34 -4.40
N LYS A 232 -3.19 0.60 -4.39
CA LYS A 232 -3.30 -0.71 -5.06
C LYS A 232 -4.19 -0.61 -6.29
N PRO A 233 -3.82 -1.23 -7.42
CA PRO A 233 -4.71 -1.29 -8.57
C PRO A 233 -5.93 -2.17 -8.26
N ILE A 234 -7.07 -1.85 -8.89
CA ILE A 234 -8.23 -2.75 -8.98
C ILE A 234 -8.14 -3.55 -10.28
N GLU A 235 -8.73 -4.74 -10.33
CA GLU A 235 -8.88 -5.46 -11.59
C GLU A 235 -9.79 -4.71 -12.57
N LYS A 236 -9.43 -4.72 -13.85
CA LYS A 236 -10.14 -3.98 -14.89
C LYS A 236 -11.63 -4.35 -14.95
N GLU A 237 -11.93 -5.64 -14.87
CA GLU A 237 -13.31 -6.16 -14.92
C GLU A 237 -14.16 -5.64 -13.76
N ASP A 238 -13.62 -5.71 -12.53
CA ASP A 238 -14.29 -5.17 -11.34
C ASP A 238 -14.52 -3.66 -11.45
N LEU A 239 -13.53 -2.92 -11.95
CA LEU A 239 -13.66 -1.48 -12.14
C LEU A 239 -14.73 -1.14 -13.17
N LEU A 240 -14.74 -1.83 -14.32
CA LEU A 240 -15.75 -1.65 -15.35
C LEU A 240 -17.16 -1.98 -14.84
N TYR A 241 -17.30 -3.04 -14.05
CA TYR A 241 -18.55 -3.37 -13.38
C TYR A 241 -19.01 -2.23 -12.46
N LEU A 242 -18.14 -1.70 -11.62
CA LEU A 242 -18.48 -0.60 -10.70
C LEU A 242 -18.84 0.69 -11.46
N ILE A 243 -18.19 0.94 -12.61
CA ILE A 243 -18.55 2.06 -13.50
C ILE A 243 -19.94 1.84 -14.08
N GLU A 244 -20.22 0.66 -14.64
CA GLU A 244 -21.54 0.34 -15.19
C GLU A 244 -22.62 0.44 -14.11
N PHE A 245 -22.37 -0.12 -12.92
CA PHE A 245 -23.26 -0.02 -11.77
C PHE A 245 -23.57 1.44 -11.41
N THR A 246 -22.56 2.32 -11.41
CA THR A 246 -22.76 3.73 -11.01
C THR A 246 -23.33 4.64 -12.10
N THR A 247 -23.14 4.29 -13.37
CA THR A 247 -23.52 5.09 -14.54
C THR A 247 -24.78 4.58 -15.23
N SER A 248 -25.18 3.33 -14.99
CA SER A 248 -26.36 2.73 -15.60
C SER A 248 -27.59 3.60 -15.31
N LYS A 249 -28.16 4.13 -16.40
CA LYS A 249 -29.48 4.77 -16.43
C LYS A 249 -30.58 3.77 -16.80
N ARG A 250 -30.23 2.49 -16.93
CA ARG A 250 -31.16 1.44 -17.31
C ARG A 250 -32.04 1.11 -16.12
N GLU A 251 -33.34 1.08 -16.34
CA GLU A 251 -34.28 0.52 -15.38
C GLU A 251 -34.26 -1.02 -15.50
N PRO A 252 -34.31 -1.75 -14.37
CA PRO A 252 -34.36 -1.24 -12.99
C PRO A 252 -33.01 -0.66 -12.54
N LEU A 253 -33.09 0.40 -11.74
CA LEU A 253 -31.92 1.00 -11.07
C LEU A 253 -31.13 -0.08 -10.31
N PRO A 254 -29.81 0.11 -10.13
CA PRO A 254 -29.00 -0.84 -9.40
C PRO A 254 -29.50 -1.01 -7.96
N GLU A 255 -29.93 -2.23 -7.62
CA GLU A 255 -30.48 -2.53 -6.29
C GLU A 255 -29.38 -2.78 -5.26
N PHE A 256 -29.44 -2.04 -4.15
CA PHE A 256 -28.60 -2.28 -2.99
C PHE A 256 -29.20 -3.36 -2.09
N ASN A 257 -28.35 -4.07 -1.35
CA ASN A 257 -28.77 -5.16 -0.49
C ASN A 257 -29.88 -4.75 0.52
N PRO A 258 -31.11 -5.27 0.39
CA PRO A 258 -32.24 -4.89 1.26
C PRO A 258 -32.03 -5.35 2.71
N ASN A 259 -31.16 -6.34 2.94
CA ASN A 259 -30.87 -6.82 4.29
C ASN A 259 -30.09 -5.80 5.12
N PHE A 260 -29.33 -4.89 4.49
CA PHE A 260 -28.69 -3.78 5.19
C PHE A 260 -29.74 -2.88 5.84
N PHE A 261 -30.70 -2.38 5.06
CA PHE A 261 -31.74 -1.48 5.57
C PHE A 261 -32.57 -2.15 6.66
N ARG A 262 -33.00 -3.41 6.44
CA ARG A 262 -33.73 -4.20 7.44
C ARG A 262 -32.94 -4.38 8.73
N TYR A 263 -31.63 -4.65 8.62
CA TYR A 263 -30.76 -4.81 9.77
C TYR A 263 -30.60 -3.50 10.56
N MET A 264 -30.33 -2.39 9.86
CA MET A 264 -30.12 -1.09 10.49
C MET A 264 -31.38 -0.57 11.19
N LEU A 265 -32.56 -0.74 10.58
CA LEU A 265 -33.84 -0.37 11.20
C LEU A 265 -34.09 -1.17 12.49
N ARG A 266 -33.87 -2.49 12.46
CA ARG A 266 -34.00 -3.35 13.65
C ARG A 266 -33.00 -3.01 14.74
N LYS A 267 -31.75 -2.71 14.36
CA LYS A 267 -30.70 -2.29 15.29
C LYS A 267 -31.11 -1.01 16.02
N ARG A 268 -31.49 0.04 15.29
CA ARG A 268 -31.93 1.31 15.88
C ARG A 268 -33.18 1.16 16.75
N ALA A 269 -34.12 0.31 16.35
CA ALA A 269 -35.32 0.05 17.15
C ALA A 269 -34.99 -0.57 18.52
N LYS A 270 -34.01 -1.49 18.58
CA LYS A 270 -33.53 -2.06 19.84
C LYS A 270 -32.79 -1.03 20.69
N GLU A 271 -31.86 -0.31 20.07
CA GLU A 271 -31.04 0.70 20.75
C GLU A 271 -31.87 1.88 21.29
N LYS A 272 -33.03 2.18 20.70
CA LYS A 272 -33.95 3.22 21.20
C LYS A 272 -34.40 2.99 22.64
N ASN A 273 -34.44 1.73 23.08
CA ASN A 273 -34.84 1.39 24.44
C ASN A 273 -33.65 1.26 25.40
N GLU A 274 -32.43 1.18 24.88
CA GLU A 274 -31.21 0.90 25.65
C GLU A 274 -30.28 2.12 25.80
N LEU A 275 -30.31 3.05 24.83
CA LEU A 275 -29.44 4.24 24.83
C LEU A 275 -29.98 5.37 25.70
N SER A 276 -29.08 6.11 26.34
CA SER A 276 -29.46 7.31 27.09
C SER A 276 -30.10 8.38 26.18
N PRO A 277 -31.06 9.17 26.68
CA PRO A 277 -31.73 10.20 25.88
C PRO A 277 -30.78 11.22 25.23
N ALA A 278 -29.65 11.52 25.87
CA ALA A 278 -28.63 12.42 25.34
C ALA A 278 -27.93 11.84 24.10
N ILE A 279 -27.58 10.55 24.11
CA ILE A 279 -26.95 9.88 22.95
C ILE A 279 -27.93 9.82 21.79
N GLN A 280 -29.21 9.56 22.08
CA GLN A 280 -30.27 9.54 21.07
C GLN A 280 -30.42 10.92 20.39
N LYS A 281 -30.46 12.00 21.17
CA LYS A 281 -30.67 13.36 20.65
C LYS A 281 -29.46 13.92 19.91
N TYR A 282 -28.24 13.72 20.41
CA TYR A 282 -27.05 14.42 19.89
C TYR A 282 -26.18 13.60 18.93
N VAL A 283 -26.13 12.28 19.10
CA VAL A 283 -25.32 11.39 18.26
C VAL A 283 -26.17 10.76 17.16
N ARG A 284 -27.29 10.12 17.54
CA ARG A 284 -28.13 9.37 16.58
C ARG A 284 -28.93 10.24 15.63
N HIS A 285 -29.34 11.44 16.05
CA HIS A 285 -29.98 12.39 15.14
C HIS A 285 -29.04 12.86 14.01
N LYS A 286 -27.73 12.85 14.23
CA LYS A 286 -26.73 13.29 13.23
C LYS A 286 -26.25 12.15 12.32
N GLN A 287 -26.36 10.91 12.76
CA GLN A 287 -25.99 9.73 11.98
C GLN A 287 -27.24 9.21 11.26
N LEU A 288 -27.42 9.57 9.99
CA LEU A 288 -28.49 9.01 9.16
C LEU A 288 -28.04 7.68 8.54
N ILE A 289 -28.97 6.71 8.43
CA ILE A 289 -28.73 5.52 7.61
C ILE A 289 -28.65 6.01 6.16
N PRO A 290 -27.57 5.74 5.43
CA PRO A 290 -27.44 6.19 4.04
C PRO A 290 -28.54 5.53 3.21
N ASN A 291 -29.25 6.33 2.41
CA ASN A 291 -30.15 5.81 1.40
C ASN A 291 -29.34 5.35 0.16
N GLU A 292 -30.03 4.73 -0.80
CA GLU A 292 -29.41 4.23 -2.03
C GLU A 292 -28.69 5.33 -2.82
N ARG A 293 -29.24 6.55 -2.85
CA ARG A 293 -28.58 7.70 -3.51
C ARG A 293 -27.25 8.08 -2.85
N ASN A 294 -27.18 8.06 -1.52
CA ASN A 294 -25.95 8.32 -0.78
C ASN A 294 -24.93 7.21 -1.01
N LEU A 295 -25.37 5.95 -1.03
CA LEU A 295 -24.49 4.82 -1.34
C LEU A 295 -23.94 4.92 -2.77
N LEU A 296 -24.80 5.19 -3.75
CA LEU A 296 -24.40 5.40 -5.15
C LEU A 296 -23.39 6.55 -5.30
N HIS A 297 -23.59 7.64 -4.55
CA HIS A 297 -22.63 8.74 -4.50
C HIS A 297 -21.25 8.28 -4.00
N ASN A 298 -21.20 7.49 -2.92
CA ASN A 298 -19.95 6.95 -2.41
C ASN A 298 -19.28 6.00 -3.42
N TYR A 299 -20.04 5.15 -4.11
CA TYR A 299 -19.49 4.31 -5.19
C TYR A 299 -18.88 5.17 -6.30
N ARG A 300 -19.55 6.24 -6.73
CA ARG A 300 -19.02 7.14 -7.76
C ARG A 300 -17.71 7.79 -7.33
N GLN A 301 -17.67 8.34 -6.12
CA GLN A 301 -16.45 8.95 -5.57
C GLN A 301 -15.30 7.95 -5.51
N TYR A 302 -15.59 6.72 -5.09
CA TYR A 302 -14.63 5.64 -5.10
C TYR A 302 -14.13 5.35 -6.51
N VAL A 303 -15.01 5.08 -7.47
CA VAL A 303 -14.67 4.68 -8.84
C VAL A 303 -13.84 5.72 -9.59
N VAL A 304 -14.03 7.01 -9.33
CA VAL A 304 -13.23 8.08 -9.97
C VAL A 304 -11.77 8.06 -9.46
N ARG A 305 -11.55 7.73 -8.17
CA ARG A 305 -10.23 7.76 -7.51
C ARG A 305 -9.42 6.47 -7.66
N GLN A 306 -9.71 5.74 -8.74
CA GLN A 306 -9.37 4.33 -8.90
C GLN A 306 -8.50 4.18 -10.16
N PHE A 307 -7.63 3.17 -10.16
CA PHE A 307 -6.77 2.85 -11.30
C PHE A 307 -6.58 1.33 -11.38
N TYR A 308 -6.19 0.86 -12.56
CA TYR A 308 -5.97 -0.55 -12.86
C TYR A 308 -4.66 -0.74 -13.64
N VAL A 309 -4.30 -2.01 -13.83
CA VAL A 309 -3.18 -2.40 -14.71
C VAL A 309 -3.79 -3.05 -15.94
N ASP A 310 -3.49 -2.50 -17.11
CA ASP A 310 -3.96 -3.02 -18.39
C ASP A 310 -3.28 -4.33 -18.78
N GLU A 311 -3.79 -5.00 -19.81
CA GLU A 311 -3.23 -6.26 -20.34
C GLU A 311 -1.76 -6.13 -20.77
N LYS A 312 -1.34 -4.91 -21.12
CA LYS A 312 0.05 -4.56 -21.47
C LYS A 312 0.96 -4.33 -20.25
N GLY A 313 0.43 -4.38 -19.03
CA GLY A 313 1.16 -4.11 -17.80
C GLY A 313 1.32 -2.62 -17.46
N GLU A 314 0.61 -1.74 -18.16
CA GLU A 314 0.64 -0.29 -17.95
C GLU A 314 -0.42 0.16 -16.94
N TYR A 315 -0.11 1.18 -16.15
CA TYR A 315 -1.05 1.76 -15.19
C TYR A 315 -1.99 2.74 -15.89
N THR A 316 -3.29 2.54 -15.71
CA THR A 316 -4.34 3.37 -16.33
C THR A 316 -5.38 3.78 -15.30
N ILE A 317 -5.80 5.05 -15.36
CA ILE A 317 -6.83 5.60 -14.48
C ILE A 317 -8.21 5.13 -14.90
N SER A 318 -9.12 5.10 -13.93
CA SER A 318 -10.54 4.92 -14.17
C SER A 318 -11.03 5.80 -15.33
N PRO A 319 -11.66 5.23 -16.36
CA PRO A 319 -12.19 6.02 -17.47
C PRO A 319 -13.40 6.87 -17.05
N MET A 320 -13.92 6.67 -15.84
CA MET A 320 -15.02 7.49 -15.31
C MET A 320 -14.48 8.82 -14.78
N THR A 321 -14.90 9.90 -15.42
CA THR A 321 -14.68 11.26 -14.92
C THR A 321 -15.76 11.64 -13.91
N ASN A 322 -15.41 12.53 -12.99
CA ASN A 322 -16.39 13.10 -12.07
C ASN A 322 -17.37 13.96 -12.90
N ILE A 323 -18.68 13.72 -12.79
CA ILE A 323 -19.69 14.46 -13.56
C ILE A 323 -19.81 15.93 -13.07
N TYR A 324 -19.17 16.25 -11.94
CA TYR A 324 -19.20 17.56 -11.28
C TYR A 324 -17.89 18.38 -11.43
N ASP A 325 -16.90 17.85 -12.16
CA ASP A 325 -15.75 18.62 -12.66
C ASP A 325 -16.06 19.08 -14.09
#